data_AF-A0A5P8W9X7-F1
#
_entry.id   AF-A0A5P8W9X7-F1
#
_cell.length_a   1.000
_cell.length_b   1.000
_cell.length_c   1.000
_cell.angle_alpha   90.00
_cell.angle_beta   90.00
_cell.angle_gamma   90.00
#
_symmetry.space_group_name_H-M   'P 1'
#
loop_
_entity.id
_entity.type
_entity.pdbx_description
1 polymer ?
#
loop_
_entity_poly.entity_id
_entity_poly.type
_entity_poly.pdbx_seq_one_letter_code
_entity_poly.pdbx_strand_id
1 'polypeptide(L)'
;MRKTIQTLKGVVFVAGKGKECANSECEYFGQHYLACGVLKYSLPKSTYGLDILAFIGWQHEHEHQQLVEIQRQLNQRGIEINERNVGKLYRQFLALLGGTIIHTQEKLTATALEHGGLIWAIDALQPEGHGTLLYVLYEVLSGIPVSAVQLQQAQVQGLIEWLQPYKELPYKILATLSDGESAIITAMNSSWPDAAHQRCQAHFLSNLSESVLPLDTKLRQQLKADLDGLPKVPDYSERLQDQSQQQQPQSSPLFQQSPICHETHS
;
A
#
# COMPACT_ATOMS: atom_id res chain seq x y z
N MET A 1 31.14 -0.14 23.67
CA MET A 1 30.96 0.11 22.22
C MET A 1 31.41 1.51 21.87
N ARG A 2 32.22 1.68 20.82
CA ARG A 2 32.64 2.98 20.28
C ARG A 2 32.59 2.87 18.76
N LYS A 3 31.96 3.82 18.07
CA LYS A 3 31.94 3.86 16.60
C LYS A 3 31.73 5.27 16.07
N THR A 4 32.28 5.52 14.89
CA THR A 4 32.01 6.71 14.08
C THR A 4 30.89 6.38 13.11
N ILE A 5 29.90 7.27 13.00
CA ILE A 5 28.70 7.08 12.18
C ILE A 5 28.56 8.27 11.24
N GLN A 6 28.38 8.00 9.96
CA GLN A 6 27.96 9.01 8.99
C GLN A 6 26.43 9.19 9.09
N THR A 7 25.96 10.44 9.19
CA THR A 7 24.54 10.81 9.20
C THR A 7 24.31 11.88 8.14
N LEU A 8 23.07 12.14 7.75
CA LEU A 8 22.72 13.22 6.82
C LEU A 8 23.10 14.61 7.36
N LYS A 9 23.25 14.76 8.69
CA LYS A 9 23.68 16.00 9.36
C LYS A 9 25.20 16.09 9.57
N GLY A 10 25.95 15.08 9.10
CA GLY A 10 27.39 14.99 9.28
C GLY A 10 27.82 13.79 10.12
N VAL A 11 29.13 13.70 10.37
CA VAL A 11 29.74 12.56 11.06
C VAL A 11 29.65 12.74 12.57
N VAL A 12 29.20 11.71 13.29
CA VAL A 12 29.11 11.68 14.75
C VAL A 12 29.93 10.53 15.33
N PHE A 13 30.65 10.79 16.41
CA PHE A 13 31.29 9.75 17.20
C PHE A 13 30.40 9.39 18.39
N VAL A 14 30.05 8.12 18.51
CA VAL A 14 29.21 7.64 19.62
C VAL A 14 29.93 6.56 20.43
N ALA A 15 29.80 6.68 21.75
CA ALA A 15 30.36 5.74 22.70
C ALA A 15 29.31 5.36 23.74
N GLY A 16 29.18 4.05 23.98
CA GLY A 16 28.27 3.47 24.95
C GLY A 16 29.00 2.47 25.81
N LYS A 17 28.90 2.64 27.13
CA LYS A 17 29.42 1.69 28.12
C LYS A 17 28.23 1.11 28.87
N GLY A 18 28.02 -0.20 28.72
CA GLY A 18 27.11 -0.91 29.60
C GLY A 18 27.65 -0.87 31.03
N LYS A 19 26.76 -0.79 32.01
CA LYS A 19 27.11 -0.83 33.44
C LYS A 19 26.28 -1.88 34.13
N GLU A 20 26.81 -2.40 35.21
CA GLU A 20 26.08 -3.29 36.12
C GLU A 20 25.84 -2.53 37.44
N CYS A 21 24.70 -2.78 38.09
CA CYS A 21 24.46 -2.22 39.40
C CYS A 21 25.34 -2.90 40.45
N ALA A 22 26.33 -2.17 40.98
CA ALA A 22 27.23 -2.67 42.01
C ALA A 22 26.72 -2.42 43.45
N ASN A 23 25.57 -1.77 43.62
CA ASN A 23 25.03 -1.46 44.95
C ASN A 23 24.25 -2.67 45.49
N SER A 24 24.77 -3.31 46.54
CA SER A 24 24.16 -4.47 47.20
C SER A 24 22.83 -4.17 47.90
N GLU A 25 22.54 -2.90 48.21
CA GLU A 25 21.27 -2.46 48.81
C GLU A 25 20.21 -2.05 47.77
N CYS A 26 20.56 -2.08 46.47
CA CYS A 26 19.65 -1.78 45.39
C CYS A 26 18.84 -3.01 44.99
N GLU A 27 17.53 -2.85 44.76
CA GLU A 27 16.66 -3.92 44.21
C GLU A 27 17.18 -4.49 42.89
N TYR A 28 17.93 -3.69 42.13
CA TYR A 28 18.51 -4.06 40.85
C TYR A 28 19.98 -4.49 40.94
N PHE A 29 20.49 -4.90 42.10
CA PHE A 29 21.85 -5.42 42.24
C PHE A 29 22.13 -6.55 41.23
N GLY A 30 23.27 -6.48 40.53
CA GLY A 30 23.62 -7.43 39.48
C GLY A 30 22.90 -7.24 38.13
N GLN A 31 21.98 -6.28 38.02
CA GLN A 31 21.32 -5.99 36.74
C GLN A 31 22.25 -5.23 35.78
N HIS A 32 22.25 -5.63 34.51
CA HIS A 32 23.03 -5.00 33.45
C HIS A 32 22.20 -3.97 32.68
N TYR A 33 22.71 -2.74 32.65
CA TYR A 33 22.16 -1.63 31.89
C TYR A 33 22.98 -1.44 30.61
N LEU A 34 22.34 -1.69 29.47
CA LEU A 34 22.92 -1.47 28.16
C LEU A 34 22.88 0.01 27.79
N ALA A 35 23.90 0.47 27.06
CA ALA A 35 23.95 1.84 26.54
C ALA A 35 23.06 2.00 25.29
N CYS A 36 21.74 1.81 25.45
CA CYS A 36 20.76 1.78 24.36
C CYS A 36 20.68 3.11 23.57
N GLY A 37 21.08 4.23 24.17
CA GLY A 37 21.14 5.52 23.48
C GLY A 37 22.02 5.50 22.23
N VAL A 38 23.08 4.69 22.20
CA VAL A 38 23.95 4.55 21.02
C VAL A 38 23.26 3.79 19.88
N LEU A 39 22.34 2.88 20.20
CA LEU A 39 21.59 2.11 19.20
C LEU A 39 20.57 2.97 18.45
N LYS A 40 20.20 4.14 18.99
CA LYS A 40 19.33 5.12 18.30
C LYS A 40 19.99 5.79 17.10
N TYR A 41 21.32 5.71 16.97
CA TYR A 41 22.04 6.35 15.86
C TYR A 41 22.19 5.43 14.65
N SER A 42 22.53 4.16 14.86
CA SER A 42 22.65 3.19 13.77
C SER A 42 22.56 1.75 14.23
N LEU A 43 22.19 0.87 13.29
CA LEU A 43 22.14 -0.57 13.48
C LEU A 43 23.46 -1.15 14.01
N PRO A 44 23.41 -2.31 14.71
CA PRO A 44 24.61 -3.03 15.13
C PRO A 44 25.55 -3.27 13.95
N LYS A 45 26.86 -3.04 14.17
CA LYS A 45 27.92 -3.22 13.15
C LYS A 45 27.73 -2.38 11.87
N SER A 46 26.93 -1.31 11.92
CA SER A 46 26.80 -0.31 10.84
C SER A 46 27.51 1.01 11.20
N THR A 47 28.18 1.58 10.20
CA THR A 47 28.80 2.92 10.21
C THR A 47 27.91 4.00 9.58
N TYR A 48 26.70 3.64 9.14
CA TYR A 48 25.73 4.57 8.55
C TYR A 48 24.54 4.75 9.49
N GLY A 49 24.08 5.99 9.62
CA GLY A 49 22.96 6.37 10.48
C GLY A 49 21.63 5.76 10.06
N LEU A 50 20.69 5.66 11.00
CA LEU A 50 19.31 5.26 10.70
C LEU A 50 18.61 6.24 9.76
N ASP A 51 19.02 7.51 9.78
CA ASP A 51 18.55 8.55 8.86
C ASP A 51 18.99 8.29 7.41
N ILE A 52 20.23 7.84 7.19
CA ILE A 52 20.69 7.41 5.86
C ILE A 52 19.92 6.16 5.41
N LEU A 53 19.72 5.20 6.30
CA LEU A 53 18.94 3.99 6.00
C LEU A 53 17.49 4.34 5.61
N ALA A 54 16.84 5.23 6.34
CA ALA A 54 15.49 5.71 6.04
C ALA A 54 15.46 6.50 4.72
N PHE A 55 16.46 7.34 4.46
CA PHE A 55 16.59 8.07 3.18
C PHE A 55 16.69 7.11 1.99
N ILE A 56 17.55 6.09 2.09
CA ILE A 56 17.68 5.08 1.02
C ILE A 56 16.34 4.38 0.78
N GLY A 57 15.66 3.96 1.85
CA GLY A 57 14.34 3.33 1.75
C GLY A 57 13.31 4.24 1.06
N TRP A 58 13.22 5.50 1.48
CA TRP A 58 12.28 6.47 0.89
C TRP A 58 12.56 6.72 -0.60
N GLN A 59 13.82 7.00 -0.96
CA GLN A 59 14.16 7.28 -2.35
C GLN A 59 13.91 6.09 -3.28
N HIS A 60 14.10 4.86 -2.81
CA HIS A 60 13.89 3.68 -3.62
C HIS A 60 12.40 3.31 -3.70
N GLU A 61 11.69 3.27 -2.56
CA GLU A 61 10.30 2.79 -2.52
C GLU A 61 9.28 3.84 -2.97
N HIS A 62 9.51 5.12 -2.66
CA HIS A 62 8.55 6.19 -2.94
C HIS A 62 8.91 6.99 -4.19
N GLU A 63 10.19 7.35 -4.36
CA GLU A 63 10.66 8.15 -5.50
C GLU A 63 11.11 7.29 -6.70
N HIS A 64 11.03 5.96 -6.57
CA HIS A 64 11.39 4.97 -7.61
C HIS A 64 12.80 5.13 -8.19
N GLN A 65 13.75 5.59 -7.36
CA GLN A 65 15.13 5.84 -7.82
C GLN A 65 15.98 4.58 -7.79
N GLN A 66 16.89 4.47 -8.77
CA GLN A 66 17.85 3.38 -8.83
C GLN A 66 18.92 3.50 -7.74
N LEU A 67 19.47 2.37 -7.27
CA LEU A 67 20.47 2.38 -6.19
C LEU A 67 21.71 3.22 -6.53
N VAL A 68 22.13 3.26 -7.80
CA VAL A 68 23.23 4.10 -8.29
C VAL A 68 22.90 5.61 -8.22
N GLU A 69 21.63 5.97 -8.44
CA GLU A 69 21.18 7.36 -8.35
C GLU A 69 21.14 7.83 -6.90
N ILE A 70 20.66 6.96 -6.00
CA ILE A 70 20.66 7.18 -4.55
C ILE A 70 22.09 7.33 -4.04
N GLN A 71 23.01 6.47 -4.49
CA GLN A 71 24.44 6.57 -4.17
C GLN A 71 25.03 7.92 -4.60
N ARG A 72 24.78 8.34 -5.85
CA ARG A 72 25.25 9.65 -6.34
C ARG A 72 24.71 10.81 -5.49
N GLN A 73 23.44 10.75 -5.11
CA GLN A 73 22.80 11.75 -4.26
C GLN A 73 23.35 11.80 -2.83
N LEU A 74 23.68 10.65 -2.24
CA LEU A 74 24.31 10.59 -0.92
C LEU A 74 25.73 11.15 -0.99
N ASN A 75 26.48 10.83 -2.04
CA ASN A 75 27.83 11.37 -2.25
C ASN A 75 27.83 12.89 -2.46
N GLN A 76 26.84 13.43 -3.18
CA GLN A 76 26.66 14.89 -3.32
C GLN A 76 26.40 15.59 -1.98
N ARG A 77 25.83 14.88 -0.99
CA ARG A 77 25.63 15.36 0.37
C ARG A 77 26.85 15.13 1.29
N GLY A 78 27.98 14.67 0.73
CA GLY A 78 29.21 14.42 1.48
C GLY A 78 29.23 13.10 2.26
N ILE A 79 28.31 12.18 1.97
CA ILE A 79 28.30 10.83 2.56
C ILE A 79 29.19 9.92 1.71
N GLU A 80 30.15 9.26 2.33
CA GLU A 80 31.02 8.29 1.66
C GLU A 80 30.34 6.92 1.61
N ILE A 81 29.70 6.62 0.48
CA ILE A 81 29.03 5.35 0.26
C ILE A 81 29.21 4.85 -1.19
N ASN A 82 29.23 3.53 -1.35
CA ASN A 82 29.20 2.88 -2.64
C ASN A 82 27.86 2.16 -2.87
N GLU A 83 27.55 1.84 -4.12
CA GLU A 83 26.27 1.24 -4.49
C GLU A 83 26.00 -0.09 -3.77
N ARG A 84 27.03 -0.92 -3.58
CA ARG A 84 26.92 -2.18 -2.81
C ARG A 84 26.43 -1.93 -1.38
N ASN A 85 26.95 -0.91 -0.72
CA ASN A 85 26.54 -0.53 0.62
C ASN A 85 25.12 0.07 0.63
N VAL A 86 24.73 0.84 -0.39
CA VAL A 86 23.34 1.30 -0.55
C VAL A 86 22.40 0.10 -0.62
N GLY A 87 22.67 -0.89 -1.48
CA GLY A 87 21.88 -2.11 -1.57
C GLY A 87 21.84 -2.92 -0.27
N LYS A 88 22.95 -2.95 0.49
CA LYS A 88 22.97 -3.60 1.82
C LYS A 88 22.07 -2.87 2.82
N LEU A 89 22.14 -1.55 2.89
CA LEU A 89 21.31 -0.75 3.80
C LEU A 89 19.84 -0.83 3.40
N TYR A 90 19.55 -0.84 2.10
CA TYR A 90 18.20 -1.03 1.58
C TYR A 90 17.61 -2.39 2.00
N ARG A 91 18.35 -3.50 1.89
CA ARG A 91 17.89 -4.79 2.42
C ARG A 91 17.64 -4.77 3.94
N GLN A 92 18.44 -4.02 4.69
CA GLN A 92 18.20 -3.83 6.13
C GLN A 92 16.96 -2.99 6.40
N PHE A 93 16.69 -1.97 5.59
CA PHE A 93 15.45 -1.21 5.61
C PHE A 93 14.24 -2.10 5.36
N LEU A 94 14.26 -2.95 4.31
CA LEU A 94 13.19 -3.91 4.04
C LEU A 94 12.97 -4.88 5.20
N ALA A 95 14.04 -5.37 5.84
CA ALA A 95 13.92 -6.25 7.00
C ALA A 95 13.27 -5.55 8.21
N LEU A 96 13.56 -4.26 8.42
CA LEU A 96 12.91 -3.46 9.46
C LEU A 96 11.44 -3.16 9.13
N LEU A 97 11.14 -2.91 7.85
CA LEU A 97 9.77 -2.72 7.37
C LEU A 97 8.95 -4.01 7.55
N GLY A 98 9.52 -5.18 7.26
CA GLY A 98 8.87 -6.47 7.53
C GLY A 98 8.57 -6.70 9.02
N GLY A 99 9.22 -5.97 9.93
CA GLY A 99 8.95 -5.99 11.36
C GLY A 99 7.77 -5.14 11.82
N THR A 100 7.10 -4.37 10.95
CA THR A 100 6.01 -3.46 11.34
C THR A 100 4.65 -4.14 11.50
N ILE A 101 4.62 -5.43 11.83
CA ILE A 101 3.39 -6.23 12.01
C ILE A 101 2.41 -5.61 13.02
N ILE A 102 2.94 -4.88 14.01
CA ILE A 102 2.16 -4.16 15.03
C ILE A 102 1.22 -3.15 14.37
N HIS A 103 1.70 -2.39 13.39
CA HIS A 103 0.88 -1.36 12.73
C HIS A 103 -0.24 -1.98 11.89
N THR A 104 0.03 -3.12 11.25
CA THR A 104 -1.00 -3.88 10.54
C THR A 104 -2.07 -4.37 11.51
N GLN A 105 -1.67 -4.93 12.65
CA GLN A 105 -2.62 -5.44 13.65
C GLN A 105 -3.47 -4.32 14.29
N GLU A 106 -2.88 -3.16 14.58
CA GLU A 106 -3.61 -1.98 15.07
C GLU A 106 -4.68 -1.54 14.07
N LYS A 107 -4.34 -1.47 12.78
CA LYS A 107 -5.31 -1.12 11.73
C LYS A 107 -6.40 -2.17 11.54
N LEU A 108 -6.06 -3.45 11.56
CA LEU A 108 -7.07 -4.53 11.53
C LEU A 108 -8.03 -4.42 12.71
N THR A 109 -7.50 -4.15 13.91
CA THR A 109 -8.32 -3.97 15.11
C THR A 109 -9.25 -2.77 14.99
N ALA A 110 -8.74 -1.63 14.52
CA ALA A 110 -9.54 -0.43 14.30
C ALA A 110 -10.66 -0.68 13.27
N THR A 111 -10.34 -1.34 12.16
CA THR A 111 -11.29 -1.67 11.09
C THR A 111 -12.37 -2.62 11.56
N ALA A 112 -11.99 -3.68 12.29
CA ALA A 112 -12.93 -4.63 12.87
C ALA A 112 -13.89 -3.96 13.87
N LEU A 113 -13.39 -2.99 14.65
CA LEU A 113 -14.21 -2.23 15.59
C LEU A 113 -15.18 -1.29 14.87
N GLU A 114 -14.72 -0.61 13.82
CA GLU A 114 -15.51 0.35 13.05
C GLU A 114 -16.64 -0.32 12.25
N HIS A 115 -16.34 -1.45 11.61
CA HIS A 115 -17.27 -2.12 10.69
C HIS A 115 -17.90 -3.41 11.25
N GLY A 116 -17.57 -3.78 12.50
CA GLY A 116 -18.08 -4.99 13.14
C GLY A 116 -17.46 -6.30 12.62
N GLY A 117 -16.38 -6.22 11.85
CA GLY A 117 -15.66 -7.35 11.29
C GLY A 117 -14.74 -6.95 10.13
N LEU A 118 -14.12 -7.94 9.49
CA LEU A 118 -13.16 -7.76 8.40
C LEU A 118 -13.67 -8.40 7.11
N ILE A 119 -13.18 -7.90 5.97
CA ILE A 119 -13.36 -8.55 4.67
C ILE A 119 -11.99 -8.91 4.13
N TRP A 120 -11.76 -10.20 3.94
CA TRP A 120 -10.49 -10.70 3.40
C TRP A 120 -10.53 -10.77 1.88
N ALA A 121 -9.51 -10.22 1.22
CA ALA A 121 -9.33 -10.36 -0.20
C ALA A 121 -7.98 -10.99 -0.54
N ILE A 122 -7.99 -11.88 -1.54
CA ILE A 122 -6.75 -12.39 -2.16
C ILE A 122 -6.70 -11.92 -3.60
N ASP A 123 -5.55 -11.38 -3.98
CA ASP A 123 -5.22 -11.08 -5.37
C ASP A 123 -3.92 -11.79 -5.78
N ALA A 124 -3.90 -12.31 -7.01
CA ALA A 124 -2.75 -12.99 -7.58
C ALA A 124 -2.08 -12.09 -8.63
N LEU A 125 -0.86 -11.65 -8.33
CA LEU A 125 -0.08 -10.78 -9.19
C LEU A 125 1.02 -11.57 -9.89
N GLN A 126 1.34 -11.21 -11.14
CA GLN A 126 2.44 -11.78 -11.92
C GLN A 126 3.46 -10.70 -12.32
N PRO A 127 4.40 -10.31 -11.43
CA PRO A 127 5.25 -9.14 -11.65
C PRO A 127 6.20 -9.24 -12.85
N GLU A 128 6.77 -10.42 -13.12
CA GLU A 128 7.76 -10.62 -14.21
C GLU A 128 7.20 -11.38 -15.42
N GLY A 129 5.90 -11.64 -15.48
CA GLY A 129 5.28 -12.37 -16.61
C GLY A 129 5.70 -13.85 -16.76
N HIS A 130 6.60 -14.38 -15.91
CA HIS A 130 7.01 -15.78 -15.91
C HIS A 130 7.34 -16.32 -14.50
N GLY A 131 7.02 -17.59 -14.27
CA GLY A 131 7.58 -18.41 -13.17
C GLY A 131 6.68 -18.57 -11.93
N THR A 132 6.39 -17.49 -11.20
CA THR A 132 5.72 -17.56 -9.88
C THR A 132 4.67 -16.46 -9.74
N LEU A 133 3.57 -16.79 -9.09
CA LEU A 133 2.51 -15.85 -8.74
C LEU A 133 2.74 -15.35 -7.31
N LEU A 134 2.57 -14.04 -7.12
CA LEU A 134 2.56 -13.38 -5.82
C LEU A 134 1.11 -13.25 -5.38
N TYR A 135 0.72 -14.03 -4.38
CA TYR A 135 -0.59 -13.94 -3.75
C TYR A 135 -0.50 -12.92 -2.63
N VAL A 136 -1.39 -11.94 -2.64
CA VAL A 136 -1.46 -10.89 -1.61
C VAL A 136 -2.78 -11.00 -0.89
N LEU A 137 -2.72 -11.22 0.42
CA LEU A 137 -3.86 -11.10 1.32
C LEU A 137 -3.95 -9.67 1.83
N TYR A 138 -5.09 -9.03 1.64
CA TYR A 138 -5.36 -7.69 2.14
C TYR A 138 -6.76 -7.60 2.75
N GLU A 139 -6.92 -6.62 3.63
CA GLU A 139 -8.21 -6.28 4.21
C GLU A 139 -8.86 -5.18 3.36
N VAL A 140 -10.10 -5.40 2.91
CA VAL A 140 -10.74 -4.59 1.86
C VAL A 140 -11.13 -3.19 2.35
N LEU A 141 -11.66 -3.05 3.57
CA LEU A 141 -12.24 -1.79 4.03
C LEU A 141 -11.18 -0.74 4.35
N SER A 142 -10.05 -1.18 4.89
CA SER A 142 -8.87 -0.37 5.20
C SER A 142 -7.86 -0.30 4.06
N GLY A 143 -7.97 -1.20 3.08
CA GLY A 143 -7.06 -1.29 1.93
C GLY A 143 -5.64 -1.71 2.29
N ILE A 144 -5.43 -2.34 3.44
CA ILE A 144 -4.08 -2.69 3.90
C ILE A 144 -3.65 -4.08 3.44
N PRO A 145 -2.47 -4.23 2.85
CA PRO A 145 -1.87 -5.55 2.67
C PRO A 145 -1.46 -6.12 4.03
N VAL A 146 -1.81 -7.39 4.27
CA VAL A 146 -1.56 -8.10 5.53
C VAL A 146 -0.48 -9.16 5.35
N SER A 147 -0.48 -9.85 4.22
CA SER A 147 0.47 -10.91 3.93
C SER A 147 0.67 -11.06 2.44
N ALA A 148 1.83 -11.58 2.06
CA ALA A 148 2.05 -12.03 0.70
C ALA A 148 2.87 -13.32 0.69
N VAL A 149 2.55 -14.20 -0.26
CA VAL A 149 3.31 -15.43 -0.50
C VAL A 149 3.56 -15.61 -1.99
N GLN A 150 4.78 -16.00 -2.34
CA GLN A 150 5.15 -16.30 -3.72
C GLN A 150 5.09 -17.82 -3.91
N LEU A 151 4.21 -18.29 -4.80
CA LEU A 151 4.03 -19.71 -5.09
C LEU A 151 4.23 -19.97 -6.58
N GLN A 152 4.85 -21.11 -6.93
CA GLN A 152 4.99 -21.54 -8.32
C GLN A 152 3.64 -21.96 -8.94
N GLN A 153 2.74 -22.54 -8.13
CA GLN A 153 1.38 -22.91 -8.51
C GLN A 153 0.44 -22.75 -7.30
N ALA A 154 -0.82 -22.35 -7.53
CA ALA A 154 -1.85 -22.31 -6.49
C ALA A 154 -2.26 -23.72 -6.07
N GLN A 155 -1.51 -24.32 -5.15
CA GLN A 155 -1.98 -25.53 -4.48
C GLN A 155 -2.92 -25.13 -3.35
N VAL A 156 -4.16 -25.61 -3.40
CA VAL A 156 -5.21 -25.33 -2.39
C VAL A 156 -4.69 -25.53 -0.97
N GLN A 157 -3.98 -26.64 -0.73
CA GLN A 157 -3.44 -26.96 0.58
C GLN A 157 -2.40 -25.92 1.05
N GLY A 158 -1.50 -25.48 0.17
CA GLY A 158 -0.52 -24.45 0.50
C GLY A 158 -1.15 -23.09 0.79
N LEU A 159 -2.22 -22.74 0.07
CA LEU A 159 -3.00 -21.53 0.37
C LEU A 159 -3.72 -21.64 1.72
N ILE A 160 -4.34 -22.78 2.03
CA ILE A 160 -4.98 -23.01 3.33
C ILE A 160 -3.97 -22.90 4.47
N GLU A 161 -2.79 -23.50 4.33
CA GLU A 161 -1.71 -23.42 5.32
C GLU A 161 -1.23 -21.98 5.52
N TRP A 162 -1.04 -21.24 4.44
CA TRP A 162 -0.69 -19.82 4.48
C TRP A 162 -1.77 -18.97 5.18
N LEU A 163 -3.05 -19.32 5.02
CA LEU A 163 -4.17 -18.58 5.60
C LEU A 163 -4.42 -18.89 7.08
N GLN A 164 -3.86 -19.98 7.64
CA GLN A 164 -4.11 -20.39 9.03
C GLN A 164 -3.90 -19.28 10.07
N PRO A 165 -2.77 -18.53 10.06
CA PRO A 165 -2.54 -17.50 11.07
C PRO A 165 -3.61 -16.40 11.07
N TYR A 166 -4.24 -16.14 9.92
CA TYR A 166 -5.26 -15.10 9.76
C TYR A 166 -6.65 -15.60 10.13
N LYS A 167 -6.88 -16.92 10.06
CA LYS A 167 -8.09 -17.57 10.57
C LYS A 167 -8.14 -17.55 12.10
N GLU A 168 -6.98 -17.65 12.76
CA GLU A 168 -6.86 -17.65 14.22
C GLU A 168 -7.02 -16.26 14.86
N LEU A 169 -7.07 -15.20 14.06
CA LEU A 169 -7.27 -13.85 14.56
C LEU A 169 -8.68 -13.69 15.18
N PRO A 170 -8.81 -12.90 16.27
CA PRO A 170 -10.05 -12.78 17.02
C PRO A 170 -11.06 -11.80 16.38
N TYR A 171 -11.17 -11.81 15.05
CA TYR A 171 -12.03 -10.89 14.30
C TYR A 171 -13.14 -11.66 13.59
N LYS A 172 -14.36 -11.11 13.60
CA LYS A 172 -15.46 -11.63 12.79
C LYS A 172 -15.16 -11.38 11.31
N ILE A 173 -15.29 -12.41 10.48
CA ILE A 173 -15.14 -12.29 9.03
C ILE A 173 -16.52 -12.08 8.41
N LEU A 174 -16.70 -10.96 7.71
CA LEU A 174 -17.97 -10.56 7.10
C LEU A 174 -18.14 -11.19 5.72
N ALA A 175 -17.05 -11.21 4.95
CA ALA A 175 -17.03 -11.76 3.59
C ALA A 175 -15.59 -12.09 3.17
N THR A 176 -15.49 -12.84 2.07
CA THR A 176 -14.23 -13.07 1.37
C THR A 176 -14.34 -12.65 -0.09
N LEU A 177 -13.25 -12.15 -0.65
CA LEU A 177 -13.16 -11.68 -2.03
C LEU A 177 -11.93 -12.30 -2.71
N SER A 178 -12.05 -12.73 -3.96
CA SER A 178 -10.88 -13.09 -4.76
C SER A 178 -11.13 -12.88 -6.24
N ASP A 179 -10.11 -13.07 -7.06
CA ASP A 179 -10.31 -13.31 -8.48
C ASP A 179 -11.10 -14.62 -8.75
N GLY A 180 -11.17 -15.02 -10.01
CA GLY A 180 -11.87 -16.22 -10.46
C GLY A 180 -11.10 -17.54 -10.30
N GLU A 181 -9.90 -17.55 -9.72
CA GLU A 181 -9.06 -18.74 -9.64
C GLU A 181 -9.66 -19.80 -8.69
N SER A 182 -9.89 -21.01 -9.21
CA SER A 182 -10.57 -22.08 -8.48
C SER A 182 -9.84 -22.49 -7.20
N ALA A 183 -8.50 -22.47 -7.22
CA ALA A 183 -7.69 -22.81 -6.06
C ALA A 183 -7.86 -21.80 -4.92
N ILE A 184 -7.87 -20.50 -5.25
CA ILE A 184 -8.08 -19.42 -4.28
C ILE A 184 -9.49 -19.51 -3.68
N ILE A 185 -10.52 -19.64 -4.53
CA ILE A 185 -11.92 -19.77 -4.09
C ILE A 185 -12.06 -20.96 -3.13
N THR A 186 -11.46 -22.11 -3.46
CA THR A 186 -11.52 -23.31 -2.62
C THR A 186 -10.83 -23.10 -1.27
N ALA A 187 -9.66 -22.44 -1.27
CA ALA A 187 -8.93 -22.13 -0.05
C ALA A 187 -9.69 -21.14 0.85
N MET A 188 -10.26 -20.07 0.30
CA MET A 188 -11.06 -19.09 1.04
C MET A 188 -12.29 -19.73 1.69
N ASN A 189 -13.05 -20.51 0.93
CA ASN A 189 -14.24 -21.20 1.44
C ASN A 189 -13.91 -22.25 2.51
N SER A 190 -12.73 -22.87 2.44
CA SER A 190 -12.26 -23.83 3.44
C SER A 190 -11.76 -23.12 4.72
N SER A 191 -11.13 -21.96 4.57
CA SER A 191 -10.64 -21.16 5.70
C SER A 191 -11.78 -20.48 6.46
N TRP A 192 -12.78 -19.95 5.75
CA TRP A 192 -13.92 -19.21 6.31
C TRP A 192 -15.26 -19.69 5.73
N PRO A 193 -15.75 -20.89 6.13
CA PRO A 193 -16.95 -21.50 5.54
C PRO A 193 -18.25 -20.72 5.82
N ASP A 194 -18.30 -19.98 6.93
CA ASP A 194 -19.49 -19.20 7.31
C ASP A 194 -19.52 -17.80 6.66
N ALA A 195 -18.44 -17.38 5.99
CA ALA A 195 -18.34 -16.08 5.35
C ALA A 195 -18.78 -16.18 3.87
N ALA A 196 -19.64 -15.27 3.43
CA ALA A 196 -20.03 -15.21 2.03
C ALA A 196 -18.81 -14.90 1.14
N HIS A 197 -18.64 -15.67 0.06
CA HIS A 197 -17.57 -15.47 -0.90
C HIS A 197 -18.08 -14.74 -2.16
N GLN A 198 -17.36 -13.72 -2.59
CA GLN A 198 -17.63 -12.98 -3.81
C GLN A 198 -16.41 -13.00 -4.75
N ARG A 199 -16.67 -13.08 -6.06
CA ARG A 199 -15.64 -12.82 -7.07
C ARG A 199 -15.47 -11.32 -7.30
N CYS A 200 -14.23 -10.89 -7.46
CA CYS A 200 -13.87 -9.51 -7.74
C CYS A 200 -14.55 -9.03 -9.03
N GLN A 201 -15.41 -8.03 -8.89
CA GLN A 201 -16.16 -7.46 -10.02
C GLN A 201 -15.23 -6.81 -11.04
N ALA A 202 -14.13 -6.18 -10.59
CA ALA A 202 -13.15 -5.58 -11.49
C ALA A 202 -12.51 -6.62 -12.41
N HIS A 203 -12.03 -7.74 -11.84
CA HIS A 203 -11.49 -8.84 -12.64
C HIS A 203 -12.54 -9.46 -13.55
N PHE A 204 -13.76 -9.68 -13.04
CA PHE A 204 -14.85 -10.24 -13.83
C PHE A 204 -15.19 -9.37 -15.06
N LEU A 205 -15.36 -8.06 -14.87
CA LEU A 205 -15.68 -7.12 -15.94
C LEU A 205 -14.53 -6.97 -16.94
N SER A 206 -13.28 -6.94 -16.46
CA SER A 206 -12.10 -6.93 -17.33
C SER A 206 -12.05 -8.18 -18.21
N ASN A 207 -12.24 -9.37 -17.64
CA ASN A 207 -12.22 -10.63 -18.37
C ASN A 207 -13.35 -10.70 -19.41
N LEU A 208 -14.55 -10.18 -19.10
CA LEU A 208 -15.64 -10.07 -20.07
C LEU A 208 -15.27 -9.19 -21.27
N SER A 209 -14.54 -8.09 -21.02
CA SER A 209 -14.15 -7.14 -22.07
C SER A 209 -13.00 -7.62 -22.96
N GLU A 210 -12.18 -8.57 -22.50
CA GLU A 210 -10.93 -8.98 -23.15
C GLU A 210 -11.12 -9.41 -24.61
N SER A 211 -12.18 -10.18 -24.88
CA SER A 211 -12.49 -10.66 -26.24
C SER A 211 -13.02 -9.56 -27.18
N VAL A 212 -13.67 -8.54 -26.61
CA VAL A 212 -14.30 -7.44 -27.36
C VAL A 212 -13.32 -6.30 -27.60
N LEU A 213 -12.36 -6.11 -26.70
CA LEU A 213 -11.39 -5.01 -26.74
C LEU A 213 -10.63 -4.88 -28.07
N PRO A 214 -10.17 -5.97 -28.73
CA PRO A 214 -9.50 -5.87 -30.03
C PRO A 214 -10.44 -5.40 -31.15
N LEU A 215 -11.71 -5.82 -31.11
CA LEU A 215 -12.72 -5.43 -32.08
C LEU A 215 -13.09 -3.95 -31.92
N ASP A 216 -13.32 -3.52 -30.68
CA ASP A 216 -13.57 -2.10 -30.37
C ASP A 216 -12.37 -1.22 -30.72
N THR A 217 -11.16 -1.68 -30.43
CA THR A 217 -9.92 -0.98 -30.82
C THR A 217 -9.82 -0.81 -32.33
N LYS A 218 -10.13 -1.86 -33.10
CA LYS A 218 -10.13 -1.81 -34.57
C LYS A 218 -11.20 -0.85 -35.10
N LEU A 219 -12.41 -0.89 -34.54
CA LEU A 219 -13.48 0.05 -34.89
C LEU A 219 -13.07 1.49 -34.62
N ARG A 220 -12.49 1.76 -33.44
CA ARG A 220 -11.96 3.09 -33.08
C ARG A 220 -10.88 3.56 -34.06
N GLN A 221 -9.96 2.68 -34.46
CA GLN A 221 -8.94 3.01 -35.46
C GLN A 221 -9.54 3.34 -36.83
N GLN A 222 -10.55 2.59 -37.26
CA GLN A 222 -11.27 2.85 -38.53
C GLN A 222 -12.01 4.19 -38.48
N LEU A 223 -12.79 4.43 -37.42
CA LEU A 223 -13.48 5.71 -37.22
C LEU A 223 -12.51 6.88 -37.21
N LYS A 224 -11.34 6.74 -36.56
CA LYS A 224 -10.31 7.78 -36.59
C LYS A 224 -9.80 8.04 -38.02
N ALA A 225 -9.49 6.99 -38.78
CA ALA A 225 -9.02 7.13 -40.15
C ALA A 225 -10.06 7.80 -41.07
N ASP A 226 -11.34 7.45 -40.92
CA ASP A 226 -12.43 8.04 -41.69
C ASP A 226 -12.64 9.52 -41.35
N LEU A 227 -12.46 9.89 -40.07
CA LEU A 227 -12.65 11.26 -39.57
C LEU A 227 -11.42 12.15 -39.75
N ASP A 228 -10.20 11.61 -39.89
CA ASP A 228 -8.95 12.37 -40.05
C ASP A 228 -8.94 13.25 -41.32
N GLY A 229 -9.81 12.96 -42.30
CA GLY A 229 -9.99 13.78 -43.50
C GLY A 229 -11.00 14.93 -43.34
N LEU A 230 -11.70 15.03 -42.20
CA LEU A 230 -12.67 16.09 -41.98
C LEU A 230 -11.97 17.42 -41.62
N PRO A 231 -12.49 18.56 -42.11
CA PRO A 231 -11.95 19.86 -41.74
C PRO A 231 -12.03 20.05 -40.23
N LYS A 232 -11.03 20.71 -39.63
CA LYS A 232 -11.06 21.09 -38.21
C LYS A 232 -12.38 21.78 -37.92
N VAL A 233 -13.03 21.36 -36.84
CA VAL A 233 -14.19 22.09 -36.30
C VAL A 233 -13.76 23.55 -36.14
N PRO A 234 -14.43 24.50 -36.81
CA PRO A 234 -14.13 25.91 -36.65
C PRO A 234 -14.25 26.29 -35.17
N ASP A 235 -13.38 27.18 -34.68
CA ASP A 235 -13.52 27.81 -33.35
C ASP A 235 -14.74 28.74 -33.35
N TYR A 236 -15.94 28.19 -33.48
CA TYR A 236 -17.16 28.91 -33.17
C TYR A 236 -17.50 28.62 -31.73
N SER A 237 -17.05 29.50 -30.84
CA SER A 237 -17.61 29.59 -29.50
C SER A 237 -19.08 29.99 -29.64
N GLU A 238 -20.01 29.04 -29.53
CA GLU A 238 -21.40 29.33 -29.21
C GLU A 238 -21.50 29.77 -27.74
N ARG A 239 -20.81 30.85 -27.38
CA ARG A 239 -21.40 31.77 -26.39
C ARG A 239 -22.28 32.68 -27.22
N LEU A 240 -23.56 32.36 -27.26
CA LEU A 240 -24.61 33.30 -27.66
C LEU A 240 -24.28 34.64 -26.98
N GLN A 241 -23.91 35.63 -27.78
CA GLN A 241 -23.76 36.99 -27.29
C GLN A 241 -25.13 37.38 -26.77
N ASP A 242 -25.18 37.58 -25.46
CA ASP A 242 -26.38 37.91 -24.71
C ASP A 242 -26.91 39.27 -25.20
N GLN A 243 -27.78 39.25 -26.22
CA GLN A 243 -28.53 40.42 -26.70
C GLN A 243 -29.72 40.71 -25.78
N SER A 244 -29.48 40.73 -24.47
CA SER A 244 -30.47 41.13 -23.48
C SER A 244 -29.93 42.18 -22.49
N GLN A 245 -29.00 43.03 -22.93
CA GLN A 245 -28.81 44.35 -22.33
C GLN A 245 -29.76 45.37 -22.96
N GLN A 246 -31.05 45.29 -22.62
CA GLN A 246 -31.96 46.43 -22.47
C GLN A 246 -33.36 45.91 -22.11
N GLN A 247 -33.55 45.62 -20.81
CA GLN A 247 -34.69 46.03 -19.99
C GLN A 247 -34.74 45.14 -18.74
N GLN A 248 -34.26 45.66 -17.61
CA GLN A 248 -34.78 45.19 -16.33
C GLN A 248 -36.24 45.64 -16.22
N PRO A 249 -37.11 44.74 -15.75
CA PRO A 249 -37.72 45.01 -14.45
C PRO A 249 -37.65 43.83 -13.49
N GLN A 250 -37.18 44.17 -12.29
CA GLN A 250 -37.52 43.68 -10.96
C GLN A 250 -38.54 42.51 -10.85
N SER A 251 -38.11 41.37 -10.27
CA SER A 251 -38.57 40.89 -8.95
C SER A 251 -38.13 39.44 -8.63
N SER A 252 -37.41 39.30 -7.50
CA SER A 252 -37.17 38.21 -6.53
C SER A 252 -37.31 36.69 -6.84
N PRO A 253 -36.49 35.84 -6.17
CA PRO A 253 -36.31 34.42 -6.49
C PRO A 253 -37.35 33.53 -5.80
N LEU A 254 -37.85 32.54 -6.53
CA LEU A 254 -38.76 31.51 -6.02
C LEU A 254 -38.17 30.13 -6.35
N PHE A 255 -37.37 29.60 -5.42
CA PHE A 255 -37.20 28.16 -5.24
C PHE A 255 -37.28 27.88 -3.73
N GLN A 256 -38.51 27.68 -3.27
CA GLN A 256 -38.80 26.98 -2.02
C GLN A 256 -39.17 25.52 -2.37
N GLN A 257 -38.38 24.61 -1.81
CA GLN A 257 -38.77 23.38 -1.12
C GLN A 257 -39.64 22.37 -1.88
N SER A 258 -39.03 21.21 -2.16
CA SER A 258 -39.70 19.93 -2.43
C SER A 258 -40.54 19.48 -1.22
N PRO A 259 -41.79 19.01 -1.40
CA PRO A 259 -42.54 18.40 -0.32
C PRO A 259 -42.25 16.90 -0.19
N ILE A 260 -42.06 16.51 1.07
CA ILE A 260 -42.02 15.16 1.61
C ILE A 260 -43.43 14.56 1.52
N CYS A 261 -43.58 13.38 0.90
CA CYS A 261 -44.80 12.60 0.99
C CYS A 261 -44.73 11.67 2.21
N HIS A 262 -45.50 12.01 3.25
CA HIS A 262 -45.97 11.06 4.26
C HIS A 262 -47.44 10.77 3.96
N GLU A 263 -47.78 9.52 3.64
CA GLU A 263 -49.15 9.04 3.69
C GLU A 263 -49.36 8.32 5.03
N THR A 264 -50.33 8.83 5.79
CA THR A 264 -51.03 8.13 6.86
C THR A 264 -52.53 8.28 6.61
N HIS A 265 -53.29 7.27 7.06
CA HIS A 265 -54.75 7.07 7.16
C HIS A 265 -55.13 5.75 6.47
N SER A 266 -55.75 4.75 7.11
CA SER A 266 -56.53 4.67 8.35
C SER A 266 -56.33 3.32 9.04
#